data_AF-A0A329S4N3-F1
#
_entry.id   AF-A0A329S4N3-F1
#
_cell.length_a   1.000
_cell.length_b   1.000
_cell.length_c   1.000
_cell.angle_alpha   90.00
_cell.angle_beta   90.00
_cell.angle_gamma   90.00
#
_symmetry.space_group_name_H-M   'P 1'
#
loop_
_entity.id
_entity.type
_entity.pdbx_description
1 polymer ?
#
loop_
_entity_poly.entity_id
_entity_poly.type
_entity_poly.pdbx_seq_one_letter_code
_entity_poly.pdbx_strand_id
1 'polypeptide(L)'
;MAAAVEDNSLYPIAILVDELKHEDVQLRLNSIRQIRIIAEALGPERTQNELLPFMNDSLDDEDEVLLVMAEELGAFVDVVGGPAHAYLLLKPLESLSTVDEASVRDMAVRSICKVVEAMEPDHVSEHFVPVLRRLVTRDWFTSRIASCSLFQVGYAQLSAEIQAEMRGMFGQLCRDDTPMVRKAASAALGGFASVMDGPSASGEMLPLFLALATDRQDSVRIHTIDNAVALARLVPAEVLLTQVLPTIFETARDGSWRVRWSVANRFPEICEALNAETINSTFCDSVVSLLEDNEAEVRTAATSKILGVVKLLQPQRIVEKIVPCFQRLARDMSDHVRSALAAVVMKIAPFLGRDLTIEHLLPLFLLLLNDQNSEVRLNVISNLEEGNKVIGIELLSQSLLPAIVHLAEDRQWRIRLAIIDYIPLLAAQLGRDYFEEQLAHLCMAWLVDNVYSIREAATVNLKNLTEHFGEDWARTSVVPRISTMHSNANFLHRLTSLYAMKVLCEAMTPETIQALLVPLVVELAQDPVPNIRFNVAKTLEVLGPKVDAEACAATVTPCLTAMLQDSDVDVVFFAQRALSKLG
;
A
#
# COMPACT_ATOMS: atom_id res chain seq x y z
N MET A 1 49.58 -38.72 -7.07
CA MET A 1 48.14 -38.48 -6.79
C MET A 1 47.88 -37.03 -6.34
N ALA A 2 48.58 -36.04 -6.90
CA ALA A 2 48.40 -34.62 -6.54
C ALA A 2 48.11 -33.72 -7.77
N ALA A 3 47.75 -34.31 -8.92
CA ALA A 3 47.56 -33.58 -10.18
C ALA A 3 46.22 -33.89 -10.87
N ALA A 4 45.28 -34.55 -10.17
CA ALA A 4 44.00 -35.02 -10.74
C ALA A 4 42.76 -34.54 -9.99
N VAL A 5 42.92 -33.65 -9.00
CA VAL A 5 41.81 -33.11 -8.19
C VAL A 5 41.45 -31.67 -8.60
N GLU A 6 42.34 -30.96 -9.30
CA GLU A 6 42.08 -29.59 -9.77
C GLU A 6 41.23 -29.51 -11.05
N ASP A 7 41.14 -30.59 -11.83
CA ASP A 7 40.52 -30.56 -13.17
C ASP A 7 38.97 -30.68 -13.15
N ASN A 8 38.39 -31.12 -12.02
CA ASN A 8 36.94 -31.38 -11.92
C ASN A 8 36.12 -30.19 -11.39
N SER A 9 36.74 -29.12 -10.88
CA SER A 9 36.03 -27.91 -10.43
C SER A 9 35.78 -26.89 -11.57
N LEU A 10 36.46 -27.04 -12.71
CA LEU A 10 36.41 -26.09 -13.83
C LEU A 10 35.37 -26.46 -14.90
N TYR A 11 34.88 -27.70 -14.91
CA TYR A 11 33.93 -28.17 -15.93
C TYR A 11 32.55 -27.47 -15.87
N PRO A 12 31.94 -27.24 -14.69
CA PRO A 12 30.71 -26.45 -14.59
C PRO A 12 30.91 -24.97 -14.95
N ILE A 13 32.10 -24.43 -14.67
CA ILE A 13 32.49 -23.05 -14.99
C ILE A 13 32.64 -22.87 -16.50
N ALA A 14 33.26 -23.83 -17.19
CA ALA A 14 33.40 -23.80 -18.65
C ALA A 14 32.04 -23.88 -19.36
N ILE A 15 31.11 -24.71 -18.86
CA ILE A 15 29.75 -24.81 -19.39
C ILE A 15 29.00 -23.47 -19.22
N LEU A 16 29.04 -22.87 -18.03
CA LEU A 16 28.37 -21.60 -17.77
C LEU A 16 28.99 -20.44 -18.58
N VAL A 17 30.30 -20.44 -18.81
CA VAL A 17 30.98 -19.46 -19.67
C VAL A 17 30.59 -19.65 -21.15
N ASP A 18 30.41 -20.88 -21.61
CA ASP A 18 29.86 -21.16 -22.94
C ASP A 18 28.38 -20.75 -23.03
N GLU A 19 27.59 -20.96 -21.97
CA GLU A 19 26.19 -20.55 -21.91
C GLU A 19 26.03 -19.02 -21.92
N LEU A 20 26.99 -18.26 -21.36
CA LEU A 20 27.03 -16.79 -21.44
C LEU A 20 27.25 -16.26 -22.87
N LYS A 21 27.76 -17.09 -23.79
CA LYS A 21 27.92 -16.76 -25.21
C LYS A 21 26.88 -17.45 -26.11
N HIS A 22 25.90 -18.12 -25.51
CA HIS A 22 24.91 -18.88 -26.25
C HIS A 22 23.96 -17.95 -27.02
N GLU A 23 23.46 -18.37 -28.19
CA GLU A 23 22.54 -17.55 -29.01
C GLU A 23 21.19 -17.31 -28.33
N ASP A 24 20.72 -18.28 -27.53
CA ASP A 24 19.49 -18.19 -26.74
C ASP A 24 19.63 -17.24 -25.54
N VAL A 25 18.84 -16.16 -25.55
CA VAL A 25 18.75 -15.15 -24.49
C VAL A 25 18.40 -15.76 -23.14
N GLN A 26 17.51 -16.76 -23.08
CA GLN A 26 17.09 -17.37 -21.82
C GLN A 26 18.23 -18.14 -21.15
N LEU A 27 19.11 -18.76 -21.93
CA LEU A 27 20.29 -19.45 -21.40
C LEU A 27 21.34 -18.44 -20.90
N ARG A 28 21.56 -17.34 -21.64
CA ARG A 28 22.43 -16.25 -21.15
C ARG A 28 21.89 -15.63 -19.86
N LEU A 29 20.59 -15.37 -19.80
CA LEU A 29 19.93 -14.78 -18.63
C LEU A 29 20.01 -15.71 -17.41
N ASN A 30 19.76 -17.01 -17.57
CA ASN A 30 19.93 -17.99 -16.50
C ASN A 30 21.39 -18.08 -16.03
N SER A 31 22.34 -17.97 -16.96
CA SER A 31 23.77 -17.96 -16.64
C SER A 31 24.17 -16.73 -15.84
N ILE A 32 23.69 -15.54 -16.24
CA ILE A 32 23.93 -14.29 -15.49
C ILE A 32 23.32 -14.38 -14.09
N ARG A 33 22.13 -14.97 -13.91
CA ARG A 33 21.56 -15.19 -12.56
C ARG A 33 22.37 -16.12 -11.67
N GLN A 34 23.30 -16.89 -12.23
CA GLN A 34 24.19 -17.80 -11.50
C GLN A 34 25.64 -17.30 -11.49
N ILE A 35 25.90 -16.09 -12.01
CA ILE A 35 27.25 -15.53 -12.15
C ILE A 35 27.98 -15.39 -10.82
N ARG A 36 27.24 -15.17 -9.73
CA ARG A 36 27.78 -15.16 -8.38
C ARG A 36 28.37 -16.50 -7.96
N ILE A 37 27.71 -17.61 -8.28
CA ILE A 37 28.20 -18.95 -7.96
C ILE A 37 29.53 -19.21 -8.70
N ILE A 38 29.63 -18.71 -9.94
CA ILE A 38 30.86 -18.80 -10.73
C ILE A 38 31.98 -17.98 -10.07
N ALA A 39 31.69 -16.74 -9.65
CA ALA A 39 32.66 -15.90 -8.96
C ALA A 39 33.13 -16.53 -7.63
N GLU A 40 32.22 -17.11 -6.85
CA GLU A 40 32.54 -17.82 -5.60
C GLU A 40 33.43 -19.05 -5.86
N ALA A 41 33.17 -19.80 -6.94
CA ALA A 41 33.97 -20.96 -7.33
C ALA A 41 35.34 -20.60 -7.91
N LEU A 42 35.44 -19.49 -8.64
CA LEU A 42 36.71 -18.97 -9.18
C LEU A 42 37.60 -18.38 -8.08
N GLY A 43 36.99 -17.84 -7.03
CA GLY A 43 37.65 -17.06 -5.99
C GLY A 43 37.99 -15.63 -6.43
N PRO A 44 38.42 -14.77 -5.49
CA PRO A 44 38.58 -13.34 -5.75
C PRO A 44 39.56 -12.99 -6.87
N GLU A 45 40.78 -13.56 -6.86
CA GLU A 45 41.83 -13.21 -7.81
C GLU A 45 41.43 -13.50 -9.27
N ARG A 46 40.81 -14.65 -9.53
CA ARG A 46 40.32 -15.01 -10.86
C ARG A 46 39.06 -14.26 -11.24
N THR A 47 38.18 -13.99 -10.28
CA THR A 47 37.01 -13.11 -10.51
C THR A 47 37.46 -11.74 -11.00
N GLN A 48 38.47 -11.15 -10.36
CA GLN A 48 39.03 -9.85 -10.73
C GLN A 48 39.71 -9.87 -12.12
N ASN A 49 40.55 -10.89 -12.38
CA ASN A 49 41.43 -10.90 -13.56
C ASN A 49 40.83 -11.56 -14.80
N GLU A 50 39.81 -12.41 -14.65
CA GLU A 50 39.20 -13.16 -15.75
C GLU A 50 37.71 -12.81 -15.91
N LEU A 51 36.91 -12.94 -14.84
CA LEU A 51 35.46 -12.81 -14.94
C LEU A 51 35.01 -11.36 -15.18
N LEU A 52 35.55 -10.38 -14.44
CA LEU A 52 35.17 -8.97 -14.62
C LEU A 52 35.55 -8.44 -16.02
N PRO A 53 36.75 -8.70 -16.57
CA PRO A 53 37.06 -8.35 -17.96
C PRO A 53 36.09 -9.01 -18.94
N PHE A 54 35.77 -10.30 -18.75
CA PHE A 54 34.82 -11.01 -19.59
C PHE A 54 33.43 -10.37 -19.58
N MET A 55 32.91 -10.02 -18.41
CA MET A 55 31.62 -9.33 -18.28
C MET A 55 31.66 -7.95 -18.92
N ASN A 56 32.76 -7.21 -18.74
CA ASN A 56 32.93 -5.89 -19.35
C ASN A 56 32.97 -5.93 -20.89
N ASP A 57 33.47 -7.02 -21.47
CA ASP A 57 33.50 -7.21 -22.91
C ASP A 57 32.15 -7.73 -23.46
N SER A 58 31.27 -8.23 -22.58
CA SER A 58 29.95 -8.79 -22.90
C SER A 58 28.80 -7.81 -22.61
N LEU A 59 29.07 -6.51 -22.67
CA LEU A 59 28.07 -5.45 -22.41
C LEU A 59 27.22 -5.07 -23.64
N ASP A 60 27.47 -5.71 -24.78
CA ASP A 60 26.66 -5.63 -25.99
C ASP A 60 25.72 -6.85 -26.05
N ASP A 61 24.68 -6.82 -25.22
CA ASP A 61 23.68 -7.90 -25.08
C ASP A 61 22.26 -7.30 -24.95
N GLU A 62 21.25 -8.16 -24.91
CA GLU A 62 19.84 -7.80 -24.73
C GLU A 62 19.59 -7.12 -23.38
N ASP A 63 18.68 -6.15 -23.36
CA ASP A 63 18.40 -5.31 -22.19
C ASP A 63 18.03 -6.12 -20.93
N GLU A 64 17.31 -7.23 -21.10
CA GLU A 64 16.96 -8.13 -19.98
C GLU A 64 18.20 -8.77 -19.34
N VAL A 65 19.21 -9.11 -20.14
CA VAL A 65 20.47 -9.70 -19.67
C VAL A 65 21.30 -8.63 -18.97
N LEU A 66 21.41 -7.43 -19.57
CA LEU A 66 22.15 -6.30 -19.00
C LEU A 66 21.54 -5.82 -17.68
N LEU A 67 20.20 -5.86 -17.56
CA LEU A 67 19.49 -5.49 -16.33
C LEU A 67 19.89 -6.41 -15.17
N VAL A 68 19.85 -7.74 -15.39
CA VAL A 68 20.25 -8.72 -14.37
C VAL A 68 21.75 -8.61 -14.09
N MET A 69 22.58 -8.37 -15.12
CA MET A 69 24.02 -8.18 -14.94
C MET A 69 24.32 -6.97 -14.04
N ALA A 70 23.63 -5.84 -14.27
CA ALA A 70 23.76 -4.66 -13.44
C ALA A 70 23.37 -4.93 -11.98
N GLU A 71 22.31 -5.72 -11.74
CA GLU A 71 21.88 -6.11 -10.40
C GLU A 71 22.92 -6.99 -9.69
N GLU A 72 23.41 -8.05 -10.36
CA GLU A 72 24.38 -8.99 -9.80
C GLU A 72 25.72 -8.32 -9.47
N LEU A 73 26.21 -7.43 -10.34
CA LEU A 73 27.43 -6.66 -10.10
C LEU A 73 27.33 -5.78 -8.84
N GLY A 74 26.12 -5.35 -8.44
CA GLY A 74 25.89 -4.62 -7.19
C GLY A 74 26.05 -5.47 -5.93
N ALA A 75 26.01 -6.79 -6.05
CA ALA A 75 26.17 -7.76 -4.96
C ALA A 75 27.57 -8.42 -4.95
N PHE A 76 28.49 -7.97 -5.80
CA PHE A 76 29.77 -8.63 -6.03
C PHE A 76 30.91 -8.23 -5.09
N VAL A 77 30.69 -7.30 -4.15
CA VAL A 77 31.74 -6.79 -3.26
C VAL A 77 32.51 -7.91 -2.55
N ASP A 78 31.80 -8.89 -1.99
CA ASP A 78 32.44 -9.98 -1.25
C ASP A 78 33.25 -10.90 -2.16
N VAL A 79 32.70 -11.24 -3.34
CA VAL A 79 33.32 -12.20 -4.27
C VAL A 79 34.51 -11.62 -5.02
N VAL A 80 34.61 -10.29 -5.14
CA VAL A 80 35.82 -9.62 -5.67
C VAL A 80 36.90 -9.41 -4.62
N GLY A 81 36.74 -9.89 -3.38
CA GLY A 81 37.75 -9.74 -2.33
C GLY A 81 37.52 -8.57 -1.38
N GLY A 82 36.27 -8.15 -1.22
CA GLY A 82 35.82 -7.22 -0.19
C GLY A 82 36.03 -5.72 -0.53
N PRO A 83 35.84 -4.83 0.47
CA PRO A 83 35.93 -3.38 0.33
C PRO A 83 37.19 -2.85 -0.39
N ALA A 84 38.34 -3.49 -0.17
CA ALA A 84 39.60 -3.12 -0.77
C ALA A 84 39.63 -3.29 -2.29
N HIS A 85 38.76 -4.12 -2.86
CA HIS A 85 38.71 -4.42 -4.30
C HIS A 85 37.38 -4.03 -4.96
N ALA A 86 36.44 -3.48 -4.19
CA ALA A 86 35.10 -3.11 -4.67
C ALA A 86 35.15 -2.13 -5.86
N TYR A 87 36.18 -1.28 -5.94
CA TYR A 87 36.35 -0.30 -7.02
C TYR A 87 36.46 -0.93 -8.42
N LEU A 88 36.84 -2.21 -8.52
CA LEU A 88 36.94 -2.93 -9.79
C LEU A 88 35.57 -3.10 -10.47
N LEU A 89 34.49 -3.09 -9.69
CA LEU A 89 33.11 -3.19 -10.19
C LEU A 89 32.63 -1.91 -10.87
N LEU A 90 33.29 -0.77 -10.63
CA LEU A 90 32.88 0.52 -11.17
C LEU A 90 32.99 0.57 -12.70
N LYS A 91 33.96 -0.12 -13.31
CA LYS A 91 34.16 -0.09 -14.76
C LYS A 91 32.98 -0.70 -15.55
N PRO A 92 32.57 -1.97 -15.31
CA PRO A 92 31.41 -2.54 -16.02
C PRO A 92 30.12 -1.79 -15.66
N LEU A 93 29.95 -1.37 -14.41
CA LEU A 93 28.78 -0.60 -13.98
C LEU A 93 28.71 0.80 -14.60
N GLU A 94 29.85 1.48 -14.80
CA GLU A 94 29.91 2.76 -15.53
C GLU A 94 29.37 2.57 -16.95
N SER A 95 29.84 1.54 -17.66
CA SER A 95 29.38 1.24 -19.01
C SER A 95 27.87 0.95 -19.05
N LEU A 96 27.38 0.08 -18.15
CA LEU A 96 25.94 -0.23 -18.00
C LEU A 96 25.10 1.02 -17.66
N SER A 97 25.65 1.97 -16.91
CA SER A 97 24.95 3.22 -16.60
C SER A 97 24.79 4.16 -17.80
N THR A 98 25.42 3.86 -18.94
CA THR A 98 25.38 4.70 -20.14
C THR A 98 24.58 4.13 -21.31
N VAL A 99 23.99 2.94 -21.16
CA VAL A 99 23.17 2.29 -22.19
C VAL A 99 21.86 3.06 -22.45
N ASP A 100 21.20 2.79 -23.58
CA ASP A 100 19.98 3.49 -23.98
C ASP A 100 18.74 3.10 -23.18
N GLU A 101 18.67 1.87 -22.68
CA GLU A 101 17.54 1.39 -21.90
C GLU A 101 17.55 1.95 -20.46
N ALA A 102 16.46 2.62 -20.08
CA ALA A 102 16.39 3.35 -18.80
C ALA A 102 16.42 2.42 -17.59
N SER A 103 15.77 1.25 -17.69
CA SER A 103 15.72 0.28 -16.59
C SER A 103 17.11 -0.26 -16.24
N VAL A 104 17.93 -0.55 -17.25
CA VAL A 104 19.33 -0.99 -17.05
C VAL A 104 20.16 0.11 -16.42
N ARG A 105 20.06 1.37 -16.91
CA ARG A 105 20.78 2.50 -16.31
C ARG A 105 20.43 2.70 -14.85
N ASP A 106 19.14 2.70 -14.52
CA ASP A 106 18.66 2.92 -13.16
C ASP A 106 19.15 1.81 -12.22
N MET A 107 19.20 0.55 -12.68
CA MET A 107 19.77 -0.55 -11.92
C MET A 107 21.29 -0.39 -11.75
N ALA A 108 22.02 -0.05 -12.81
CA ALA A 108 23.45 0.18 -12.75
C ALA A 108 23.81 1.30 -11.76
N VAL A 109 23.09 2.42 -11.78
CA VAL A 109 23.25 3.52 -10.81
C VAL A 109 23.02 3.05 -9.37
N ARG A 110 21.98 2.24 -9.12
CA ARG A 110 21.74 1.66 -7.78
C ARG A 110 22.87 0.75 -7.34
N SER A 111 23.39 -0.08 -8.25
CA SER A 111 24.52 -0.96 -7.99
C SER A 111 25.82 -0.18 -7.75
N ILE A 112 26.06 0.91 -8.49
CA ILE A 112 27.19 1.82 -8.21
C ILE A 112 27.07 2.38 -6.79
N CYS A 113 25.89 2.86 -6.38
CA CYS A 113 25.70 3.37 -5.02
C CYS A 113 26.05 2.31 -3.95
N LYS A 114 25.56 1.07 -4.10
CA LYS A 114 25.89 -0.04 -3.17
C LYS A 114 27.39 -0.33 -3.13
N VAL A 115 28.04 -0.36 -4.29
CA VAL A 115 29.48 -0.60 -4.38
C VAL A 115 30.26 0.52 -3.70
N VAL A 116 29.92 1.78 -3.95
CA VAL A 116 30.62 2.94 -3.37
C VAL A 116 30.44 3.02 -1.85
N GLU A 117 29.27 2.65 -1.32
CA GLU A 117 29.04 2.57 0.12
C GLU A 117 29.93 1.52 0.82
N ALA A 118 30.32 0.47 0.09
CA ALA A 118 31.18 -0.59 0.59
C ALA A 118 32.68 -0.37 0.30
N MET A 119 33.05 0.63 -0.50
CA MET A 119 34.45 0.92 -0.83
C MET A 119 35.20 1.52 0.35
N GLU A 120 36.52 1.32 0.39
CA GLU A 120 37.38 2.07 1.30
C GLU A 120 37.39 3.57 0.94
N PRO A 121 37.48 4.49 1.93
CA PRO A 121 37.35 5.93 1.69
C PRO A 121 38.34 6.49 0.66
N ASP A 122 39.58 6.01 0.67
CA ASP A 122 40.62 6.44 -0.28
C ASP A 122 40.23 6.08 -1.73
N HIS A 123 39.67 4.89 -1.93
CA HIS A 123 39.20 4.41 -3.24
C HIS A 123 38.01 5.22 -3.79
N VAL A 124 37.18 5.81 -2.92
CA VAL A 124 36.08 6.69 -3.38
C VAL A 124 36.69 7.89 -4.11
N SER A 125 37.72 8.51 -3.53
CA SER A 125 38.40 9.64 -4.15
C SER A 125 39.20 9.25 -5.40
N GLU A 126 39.88 8.11 -5.37
CA GLU A 126 40.80 7.66 -6.43
C GLU A 126 40.08 7.08 -7.64
N HIS A 127 38.96 6.39 -7.44
CA HIS A 127 38.30 5.62 -8.50
C HIS A 127 36.88 6.11 -8.81
N PHE A 128 36.05 6.38 -7.80
CA PHE A 128 34.66 6.79 -8.04
C PHE A 128 34.53 8.23 -8.54
N VAL A 129 35.28 9.19 -7.98
CA VAL A 129 35.23 10.59 -8.44
C VAL A 129 35.64 10.72 -9.93
N PRO A 130 36.68 10.02 -10.44
CA PRO A 130 36.94 9.99 -11.88
C PRO A 130 35.82 9.41 -12.74
N VAL A 131 35.07 8.40 -12.26
CA VAL A 131 33.88 7.88 -12.95
C VAL A 131 32.84 8.99 -13.09
N LEU A 132 32.53 9.70 -12.01
CA LEU A 132 31.63 10.85 -12.02
C LEU A 132 32.06 11.92 -13.04
N ARG A 133 33.34 12.32 -13.04
CA ARG A 133 33.88 13.30 -13.99
C ARG A 133 33.63 12.88 -15.44
N ARG A 134 33.82 11.59 -15.77
CA ARG A 134 33.57 11.07 -17.12
C ARG A 134 32.08 11.10 -17.46
N LEU A 135 31.21 10.65 -16.56
CA LEU A 135 29.77 10.60 -16.82
C LEU A 135 29.17 12.00 -17.06
N VAL A 136 29.66 13.01 -16.34
CA VAL A 136 29.22 14.42 -16.47
C VAL A 136 29.67 15.06 -17.78
N THR A 137 30.86 14.72 -18.27
CA THR A 137 31.50 15.41 -19.42
C THR A 137 31.30 14.70 -20.76
N ARG A 138 30.79 13.46 -20.77
CA ARG A 138 30.45 12.73 -22.00
C ARG A 138 29.37 13.44 -22.82
N ASP A 139 29.49 13.35 -24.15
CA ASP A 139 28.60 14.01 -25.10
C ASP A 139 27.14 13.50 -24.99
N TRP A 140 26.98 12.20 -24.81
CA TRP A 140 25.66 11.57 -24.72
C TRP A 140 24.94 11.95 -23.43
N PHE A 141 23.67 12.34 -23.56
CA PHE A 141 22.89 12.80 -22.41
C PHE A 141 22.53 11.67 -21.42
N THR A 142 22.55 10.40 -21.87
CA THR A 142 22.25 9.23 -21.03
C THR A 142 23.22 9.08 -19.87
N SER A 143 24.52 9.29 -20.10
CA SER A 143 25.54 9.26 -19.04
C SER A 143 25.35 10.41 -18.05
N ARG A 144 25.00 11.59 -18.55
CA ARG A 144 24.75 12.78 -17.73
C ARG A 144 23.52 12.58 -16.84
N ILE A 145 22.45 11.99 -17.36
CA ILE A 145 21.28 11.57 -16.57
C ILE A 145 21.70 10.61 -15.45
N ALA A 146 22.43 9.55 -15.77
CA ALA A 146 22.86 8.55 -14.79
C ALA A 146 23.72 9.17 -13.67
N SER A 147 24.57 10.15 -14.02
CA SER A 147 25.42 10.83 -13.04
C SER A 147 24.65 11.59 -11.96
N CYS A 148 23.45 12.12 -12.26
CA CYS A 148 22.70 12.99 -11.34
C CYS A 148 22.45 12.33 -9.97
N SER A 149 22.14 11.04 -9.94
CA SER A 149 21.81 10.31 -8.70
C SER A 149 23.03 9.75 -7.96
N LEU A 150 24.24 9.91 -8.52
CA LEU A 150 25.49 9.40 -7.94
C LEU A 150 26.18 10.44 -7.05
N PHE A 151 25.78 11.72 -7.06
CA PHE A 151 26.46 12.76 -6.29
C PHE A 151 26.30 12.64 -4.77
N GLN A 152 25.22 12.02 -4.30
CA GLN A 152 24.98 11.86 -2.86
C GLN A 152 25.87 10.79 -2.22
N VAL A 153 26.29 9.77 -2.98
CA VAL A 153 27.02 8.62 -2.41
C VAL A 153 28.50 8.96 -2.24
N GLY A 154 29.06 8.62 -1.07
CA GLY A 154 30.46 8.87 -0.75
C GLY A 154 30.83 10.35 -0.49
N TYR A 155 29.94 11.32 -0.76
CA TYR A 155 30.24 12.76 -0.67
C TYR A 155 30.81 13.20 0.68
N ALA A 156 30.21 12.73 1.78
CA ALA A 156 30.62 13.11 3.13
C ALA A 156 32.02 12.61 3.52
N GLN A 157 32.58 11.63 2.79
CA GLN A 157 33.89 11.04 3.05
C GLN A 157 35.03 11.77 2.32
N LEU A 158 34.69 12.66 1.39
CA LEU A 158 35.66 13.32 0.51
C LEU A 158 36.25 14.59 1.13
N SER A 159 37.40 15.02 0.62
CA SER A 159 38.02 16.28 1.01
C SER A 159 37.16 17.48 0.60
N ALA A 160 37.31 18.61 1.29
CA ALA A 160 36.57 19.83 0.99
C ALA A 160 36.77 20.33 -0.46
N GLU A 161 37.95 20.09 -1.04
CA GLU A 161 38.27 20.42 -2.43
C GLU A 161 37.45 19.58 -3.42
N ILE A 162 37.42 18.26 -3.22
CA ILE A 162 36.64 17.34 -4.07
C ILE A 162 35.14 17.58 -3.87
N GLN A 163 34.69 17.85 -2.65
CA GLN A 163 33.31 18.22 -2.38
C GLN A 163 32.89 19.47 -3.17
N ALA A 164 33.75 20.51 -3.19
CA ALA A 164 33.50 21.72 -3.98
C ALA A 164 33.46 21.42 -5.49
N GLU A 165 34.35 20.56 -5.97
CA GLU A 165 34.33 20.10 -7.35
C GLU A 165 33.02 19.38 -7.71
N MET A 166 32.56 18.46 -6.85
CA MET A 166 31.29 17.74 -7.05
C MET A 166 30.09 18.68 -7.11
N ARG A 167 30.03 19.69 -6.23
CA ARG A 167 28.97 20.72 -6.29
C ARG A 167 29.03 21.51 -7.59
N GLY A 168 30.22 21.85 -8.06
CA GLY A 168 30.45 22.48 -9.36
C GLY A 168 29.92 21.65 -10.54
N MET A 169 30.27 20.36 -10.59
CA MET A 169 29.79 19.42 -11.61
C MET A 169 28.27 19.26 -11.58
N PHE A 170 27.67 19.10 -10.39
CA PHE A 170 26.22 19.02 -10.26
C PHE A 170 25.53 20.31 -10.76
N GLY A 171 26.13 21.47 -10.46
CA GLY A 171 25.68 22.76 -10.99
C GLY A 171 25.75 22.89 -12.51
N GLN A 172 26.59 22.12 -13.20
CA GLN A 172 26.59 22.03 -14.66
C GLN A 172 25.38 21.24 -15.16
N LEU A 173 25.07 20.10 -14.53
CA LEU A 173 23.91 19.26 -14.88
C LEU A 173 22.58 20.00 -14.69
N CYS A 174 22.44 20.79 -13.62
CA CYS A 174 21.27 21.65 -13.41
C CYS A 174 21.08 22.72 -14.49
N ARG A 175 22.13 23.06 -15.25
CA ARG A 175 22.13 24.06 -16.33
C ARG A 175 22.30 23.43 -17.71
N ASP A 176 22.21 22.10 -17.83
CA ASP A 176 22.40 21.40 -19.09
C ASP A 176 21.38 21.85 -20.14
N ASP A 177 21.78 21.92 -21.40
CA ASP A 177 20.88 22.30 -22.50
C ASP A 177 19.75 21.28 -22.69
N THR A 178 20.01 20.01 -22.35
CA THR A 178 19.09 18.89 -22.50
C THR A 178 18.07 18.86 -21.35
N PRO A 179 16.76 19.01 -21.63
CA PRO A 179 15.72 18.97 -20.60
C PRO A 179 15.72 17.69 -19.73
N MET A 180 16.05 16.55 -20.34
CA MET A 180 16.08 15.26 -19.63
C MET A 180 17.16 15.21 -18.55
N VAL A 181 18.31 15.85 -18.79
CA VAL A 181 19.40 15.98 -17.79
C VAL A 181 18.98 16.92 -16.67
N ARG A 182 18.42 18.10 -17.00
CA ARG A 182 17.92 19.03 -15.99
C ARG A 182 16.80 18.42 -15.13
N LYS A 183 15.92 17.61 -15.74
CA LYS A 183 14.91 16.85 -15.01
C LYS A 183 15.55 15.88 -14.01
N ALA A 184 16.53 15.09 -14.45
CA ALA A 184 17.25 14.16 -13.58
C ALA A 184 18.01 14.88 -12.46
N ALA A 185 18.66 16.02 -12.77
CA ALA A 185 19.33 16.86 -11.78
C ALA A 185 18.34 17.45 -10.77
N SER A 186 17.19 17.95 -11.23
CA SER A 186 16.11 18.45 -10.37
C SER A 186 15.58 17.35 -9.45
N ALA A 187 15.40 16.12 -9.94
CA ALA A 187 14.97 15.00 -9.11
C ALA A 187 16.01 14.59 -8.04
N ALA A 188 17.31 14.78 -8.32
CA ALA A 188 18.40 14.40 -7.42
C ALA A 188 18.81 15.51 -6.41
N LEU A 189 18.43 16.77 -6.67
CA LEU A 189 18.93 17.93 -5.93
C LEU A 189 18.67 17.84 -4.42
N GLY A 190 17.45 17.50 -4.01
CA GLY A 190 17.11 17.38 -2.59
C GLY A 190 17.93 16.32 -1.85
N GLY A 191 18.16 15.17 -2.49
CA GLY A 191 19.00 14.09 -1.94
C GLY A 191 20.45 14.54 -1.79
N PHE A 192 21.01 15.19 -2.81
CA PHE A 192 22.38 15.68 -2.76
C PHE A 192 22.56 16.82 -1.75
N ALA A 193 21.62 17.76 -1.67
CA ALA A 193 21.67 18.83 -0.68
C ALA A 193 21.66 18.29 0.77
N SER A 194 20.93 17.18 1.01
CA SER A 194 20.77 16.58 2.34
C SER A 194 22.04 15.97 2.92
N VAL A 195 23.06 15.70 2.09
CA VAL A 195 24.38 15.20 2.54
C VAL A 195 25.43 16.31 2.68
N MET A 196 25.04 17.58 2.52
CA MET A 196 25.91 18.75 2.66
C MET A 196 25.74 19.45 4.01
N ASP A 197 26.71 20.29 4.38
CA ASP A 197 26.53 21.28 5.43
C ASP A 197 25.57 22.40 4.99
N GLY A 198 24.88 23.00 5.97
CA GLY A 198 23.90 24.07 5.73
C GLY A 198 24.43 25.26 4.91
N PRO A 199 25.64 25.80 5.20
CA PRO A 199 26.24 26.85 4.38
C PRO A 199 26.42 26.46 2.90
N SER A 200 26.95 25.27 2.61
CA SER A 200 27.09 24.79 1.22
C SER A 200 25.73 24.60 0.54
N ALA A 201 24.76 23.99 1.23
CA ALA A 201 23.41 23.81 0.68
C ALA A 201 22.73 25.16 0.39
N SER A 202 22.82 26.12 1.32
CA SER A 202 22.23 27.45 1.16
C SER A 202 22.96 28.33 0.14
N GLY A 203 24.28 28.19 0.01
CA GLY A 203 25.10 29.01 -0.88
C GLY A 203 25.11 28.52 -2.33
N GLU A 204 25.08 27.20 -2.54
CA GLU A 204 25.31 26.60 -3.86
C GLU A 204 24.09 25.82 -4.39
N MET A 205 23.37 25.07 -3.54
CA MET A 205 22.21 24.27 -4.00
C MET A 205 20.93 25.12 -4.12
N LEU A 206 20.69 26.04 -3.19
CA LEU A 206 19.52 26.91 -3.22
C LEU A 206 19.42 27.73 -4.52
N PRO A 207 20.48 28.38 -5.06
CA PRO A 207 20.39 29.07 -6.35
C PRO A 207 20.04 28.16 -7.53
N LEU A 208 20.54 26.91 -7.52
CA LEU A 208 20.21 25.91 -8.55
C LEU A 208 18.75 25.50 -8.45
N PHE A 209 18.25 25.27 -7.24
CA PHE A 209 16.84 25.00 -6.98
C PHE A 209 15.94 26.13 -7.50
N LEU A 210 16.25 27.40 -7.20
CA LEU A 210 15.47 28.54 -7.67
C LEU A 210 15.44 28.64 -9.19
N ALA A 211 16.57 28.38 -9.85
CA ALA A 211 16.64 28.35 -11.31
C ALA A 211 15.75 27.23 -11.89
N LEU A 212 15.85 26.01 -11.37
CA LEU A 212 15.06 24.85 -11.81
C LEU A 212 13.56 25.02 -11.51
N ALA A 213 13.20 25.72 -10.44
CA ALA A 213 11.81 26.01 -10.10
C ALA A 213 11.11 26.90 -11.14
N THR A 214 11.88 27.64 -11.94
CA THR A 214 11.39 28.49 -13.03
C THR A 214 11.71 27.92 -14.43
N ASP A 215 12.11 26.65 -14.51
CA ASP A 215 12.46 26.00 -15.77
C ASP A 215 11.29 26.06 -16.77
N ARG A 216 11.59 26.14 -18.06
CA ARG A 216 10.56 26.17 -19.11
C ARG A 216 9.76 24.86 -19.18
N GLN A 217 10.34 23.76 -18.74
CA GLN A 217 9.76 22.42 -18.82
C GLN A 217 9.08 22.04 -17.51
N ASP A 218 7.79 21.72 -17.57
CA ASP A 218 7.02 21.34 -16.39
C ASP A 218 7.54 20.05 -15.75
N SER A 219 8.06 19.13 -16.56
CA SER A 219 8.71 17.90 -16.12
C SER A 219 9.96 18.13 -15.26
N VAL A 220 10.57 19.32 -15.30
CA VAL A 220 11.66 19.73 -14.40
C VAL A 220 11.07 20.37 -13.14
N ARG A 221 10.10 21.29 -13.31
CA ARG A 221 9.45 22.01 -12.22
C ARG A 221 8.60 21.12 -11.30
N ILE A 222 8.19 19.94 -11.76
CA ILE A 222 7.39 19.00 -10.95
C ILE A 222 8.11 18.57 -9.66
N HIS A 223 9.46 18.55 -9.69
CA HIS A 223 10.32 18.18 -8.56
C HIS A 223 10.59 19.34 -7.59
N THR A 224 10.13 20.56 -7.88
CA THR A 224 10.37 21.75 -7.05
C THR A 224 9.96 21.54 -5.60
N ILE A 225 8.81 20.92 -5.35
CA ILE A 225 8.31 20.77 -3.98
C ILE A 225 9.12 19.75 -3.17
N ASP A 226 9.53 18.64 -3.78
CA ASP A 226 10.41 17.67 -3.11
C ASP A 226 11.73 18.34 -2.69
N ASN A 227 12.30 19.16 -3.57
CA ASN A 227 13.50 19.93 -3.29
C ASN A 227 13.29 21.02 -2.24
N ALA A 228 12.17 21.72 -2.28
CA ALA A 228 11.83 22.77 -1.32
C ALA A 228 11.73 22.19 0.11
N VAL A 229 11.09 21.01 0.26
CA VAL A 229 11.00 20.30 1.54
C VAL A 229 12.37 19.88 2.05
N ALA A 230 13.24 19.35 1.19
CA ALA A 230 14.60 18.98 1.56
C ALA A 230 15.42 20.20 2.01
N LEU A 231 15.38 21.29 1.23
CA LEU A 231 16.12 22.52 1.52
C LEU A 231 15.58 23.26 2.76
N ALA A 232 14.28 23.19 3.04
CA ALA A 232 13.68 23.86 4.19
C ALA A 232 14.28 23.41 5.53
N ARG A 233 14.82 22.19 5.59
CA ARG A 233 15.51 21.63 6.78
C ARG A 233 16.98 22.06 6.88
N LEU A 234 17.56 22.60 5.81
CA LEU A 234 18.99 22.87 5.68
C LEU A 234 19.33 24.37 5.66
N VAL A 235 18.40 25.21 5.19
CA VAL A 235 18.61 26.65 5.07
C VAL A 235 18.27 27.40 6.37
N PRO A 236 18.90 28.57 6.62
CA PRO A 236 18.51 29.43 7.73
C PRO A 236 17.03 29.86 7.66
N ALA A 237 16.41 30.11 8.81
CA ALA A 237 14.99 30.49 8.89
C ALA A 237 14.64 31.73 8.04
N GLU A 238 15.53 32.72 7.98
CA GLU A 238 15.34 33.91 7.13
C GLU A 238 15.28 33.55 5.64
N VAL A 239 16.13 32.63 5.18
CA VAL A 239 16.19 32.16 3.79
C VAL A 239 14.97 31.30 3.45
N LEU A 240 14.54 30.44 4.38
CA LEU A 240 13.30 29.69 4.26
C LEU A 240 12.11 30.64 4.02
N LEU A 241 12.01 31.69 4.84
CA LEU A 241 10.89 32.65 4.76
C LEU A 241 10.93 33.54 3.52
N THR A 242 12.12 33.97 3.09
CA THR A 242 12.27 34.98 2.02
C THR A 242 12.45 34.40 0.62
N GLN A 243 12.86 33.12 0.50
CA GLN A 243 13.16 32.51 -0.80
C GLN A 243 12.38 31.20 -1.01
N VAL A 244 12.54 30.21 -0.12
CA VAL A 244 11.95 28.87 -0.33
C VAL A 244 10.41 28.90 -0.26
N LEU A 245 9.86 29.59 0.74
CA LEU A 245 8.41 29.71 0.91
C LEU A 245 7.70 30.41 -0.26
N PRO A 246 8.16 31.59 -0.72
CA PRO A 246 7.62 32.22 -1.93
C PRO A 246 7.62 31.27 -3.14
N THR A 247 8.69 30.50 -3.34
CA THR A 247 8.75 29.52 -4.45
C THR A 247 7.70 28.42 -4.30
N ILE A 248 7.42 27.92 -3.09
CA ILE A 248 6.32 26.96 -2.86
C ILE A 248 4.97 27.57 -3.26
N PHE A 249 4.71 28.83 -2.88
CA PHE A 249 3.46 29.51 -3.21
C PHE A 249 3.30 29.80 -4.70
N GLU A 250 4.39 30.15 -5.39
CA GLU A 250 4.41 30.30 -6.84
C GLU A 250 4.15 28.96 -7.55
N THR A 251 4.78 27.87 -7.07
CA THR A 251 4.60 26.52 -7.60
C THR A 251 3.14 26.03 -7.44
N ALA A 252 2.47 26.40 -6.34
CA ALA A 252 1.04 26.14 -6.14
C ALA A 252 0.14 26.81 -7.18
N ARG A 253 0.64 27.83 -7.89
CA ARG A 253 -0.06 28.59 -8.93
C ARG A 253 0.52 28.35 -10.33
N ASP A 254 1.33 27.30 -10.48
CA ASP A 254 2.00 26.99 -11.75
C ASP A 254 0.99 26.77 -12.89
N GLY A 255 1.37 27.13 -14.12
CA GLY A 255 0.54 26.93 -15.29
C GLY A 255 0.24 25.45 -15.59
N SER A 256 1.16 24.53 -15.27
CA SER A 256 0.97 23.09 -15.43
C SER A 256 0.26 22.48 -14.24
N TRP A 257 -0.85 21.79 -14.48
CA TRP A 257 -1.59 21.07 -13.45
C TRP A 257 -0.74 19.99 -12.77
N ARG A 258 0.24 19.40 -13.48
CA ARG A 258 1.13 18.37 -12.93
C ARG A 258 2.04 18.92 -11.83
N VAL A 259 2.45 20.18 -11.97
CA VAL A 259 3.27 20.89 -10.98
C VAL A 259 2.40 21.29 -9.78
N ARG A 260 1.20 21.81 -10.02
CA ARG A 260 0.24 22.08 -8.93
C ARG A 260 -0.17 20.80 -8.19
N TRP A 261 -0.32 19.71 -8.92
CA TRP A 261 -0.58 18.37 -8.38
C TRP A 261 0.56 17.90 -7.46
N SER A 262 1.83 18.16 -7.81
CA SER A 262 2.95 17.77 -6.94
C SER A 262 2.94 18.53 -5.60
N VAL A 263 2.52 19.80 -5.61
CA VAL A 263 2.27 20.58 -4.38
C VAL A 263 1.18 19.93 -3.54
N ALA A 264 0.03 19.61 -4.16
CA ALA A 264 -1.11 19.01 -3.47
C ALA A 264 -0.77 17.65 -2.82
N ASN A 265 0.06 16.85 -3.47
CA ASN A 265 0.48 15.54 -2.93
C ASN A 265 1.43 15.62 -1.74
N ARG A 266 2.11 16.76 -1.57
CA ARG A 266 3.14 16.98 -0.55
C ARG A 266 2.68 17.91 0.57
N PHE A 267 1.37 18.11 0.75
CA PHE A 267 0.84 18.90 1.85
C PHE A 267 1.39 18.48 3.23
N PRO A 268 1.44 17.18 3.61
CA PRO A 268 1.99 16.78 4.90
C PRO A 268 3.44 17.22 5.08
N GLU A 269 4.28 16.99 4.08
CA GLU A 269 5.71 17.27 4.10
C GLU A 269 6.01 18.78 4.09
N ILE A 270 5.24 19.56 3.32
CA ILE A 270 5.30 21.03 3.36
C ILE A 270 4.91 21.51 4.76
N CYS A 271 3.83 20.98 5.32
CA CYS A 271 3.37 21.35 6.66
C CYS A 271 4.36 20.99 7.77
N GLU A 272 5.15 19.93 7.62
CA GLU A 272 6.23 19.60 8.56
C GLU A 272 7.43 20.56 8.47
N ALA A 273 7.68 21.11 7.28
CA ALA A 273 8.73 22.09 7.06
C ALA A 273 8.35 23.51 7.54
N LEU A 274 7.06 23.76 7.76
CA LEU A 274 6.52 25.08 8.13
C LEU A 274 5.99 25.09 9.56
N ASN A 275 5.99 26.26 10.18
CA ASN A 275 5.34 26.42 11.49
C ASN A 275 3.83 26.68 11.32
N ALA A 276 3.07 26.45 12.39
CA ALA A 276 1.61 26.62 12.37
C ALA A 276 1.18 28.05 12.03
N GLU A 277 1.95 29.07 12.42
CA GLU A 277 1.64 30.47 12.13
C GLU A 277 1.69 30.78 10.63
N THR A 278 2.75 30.35 9.94
CA THR A 278 2.88 30.46 8.48
C THR A 278 1.76 29.71 7.78
N ILE A 279 1.41 28.51 8.24
CA ILE A 279 0.34 27.71 7.63
C ILE A 279 -1.01 28.43 7.73
N ASN A 280 -1.35 28.94 8.92
CA ASN A 280 -2.61 29.66 9.13
C ASN A 280 -2.64 31.00 8.37
N SER A 281 -1.54 31.75 8.33
CA SER A 281 -1.50 33.09 7.76
C SER A 281 -1.37 33.13 6.23
N THR A 282 -0.59 32.23 5.63
CA THR A 282 -0.18 32.34 4.21
C THR A 282 -0.46 31.08 3.40
N PHE A 283 -0.13 29.88 3.88
CA PHE A 283 -0.29 28.67 3.07
C PHE A 283 -1.75 28.24 2.87
N CYS A 284 -2.63 28.57 3.82
CA CYS A 284 -4.05 28.23 3.77
C CYS A 284 -4.74 28.69 2.46
N ASP A 285 -4.40 29.88 1.94
CA ASP A 285 -4.99 30.37 0.70
C ASP A 285 -4.51 29.57 -0.53
N SER A 286 -3.27 29.09 -0.54
CA SER A 286 -2.80 28.16 -1.59
C SER A 286 -3.51 26.81 -1.52
N VAL A 287 -3.78 26.30 -0.31
CA VAL A 287 -4.55 25.07 -0.11
C VAL A 287 -5.97 25.23 -0.66
N VAL A 288 -6.64 26.36 -0.37
CA VAL A 288 -7.96 26.68 -0.94
C VAL A 288 -7.90 26.69 -2.47
N SER A 289 -6.92 27.37 -3.07
CA SER A 289 -6.76 27.41 -4.52
C SER A 289 -6.59 26.03 -5.16
N LEU A 290 -5.91 25.10 -4.48
CA LEU A 290 -5.70 23.73 -4.98
C LEU A 290 -6.91 22.82 -4.76
N LEU A 291 -7.69 23.04 -3.69
CA LEU A 291 -8.99 22.38 -3.51
C LEU A 291 -10.02 22.84 -4.56
N GLU A 292 -9.88 24.05 -5.07
CA GLU A 292 -10.74 24.64 -6.11
C GLU A 292 -10.11 24.60 -7.51
N ASP A 293 -9.06 23.79 -7.71
CA ASP A 293 -8.35 23.73 -8.97
C ASP A 293 -9.30 23.35 -10.13
N ASN A 294 -9.01 23.82 -11.34
CA ASN A 294 -9.80 23.45 -12.52
C ASN A 294 -9.65 21.96 -12.85
N GLU A 295 -8.50 21.34 -12.54
CA GLU A 295 -8.20 19.94 -12.86
C GLU A 295 -8.64 18.99 -11.75
N ALA A 296 -9.37 17.92 -12.11
CA ALA A 296 -9.96 17.00 -11.14
C ALA A 296 -8.88 16.24 -10.34
N GLU A 297 -7.76 15.89 -10.98
CA GLU A 297 -6.63 15.20 -10.39
C GLU A 297 -5.96 16.03 -9.29
N VAL A 298 -5.87 17.36 -9.48
CA VAL A 298 -5.33 18.28 -8.47
C VAL A 298 -6.29 18.36 -7.28
N ARG A 299 -7.59 18.55 -7.53
CA ARG A 299 -8.61 18.57 -6.45
C ARG A 299 -8.65 17.27 -5.66
N THR A 300 -8.53 16.14 -6.37
CA THR A 300 -8.48 14.80 -5.75
C THR A 300 -7.27 14.69 -4.83
N ALA A 301 -6.06 15.00 -5.33
CA ALA A 301 -4.83 14.96 -4.54
C ALA A 301 -4.90 15.90 -3.31
N ALA A 302 -5.34 17.15 -3.52
CA ALA A 302 -5.45 18.15 -2.45
C ALA A 302 -6.42 17.69 -1.36
N THR A 303 -7.56 17.11 -1.76
CA THR A 303 -8.57 16.59 -0.85
C THR A 303 -8.04 15.37 -0.08
N SER A 304 -7.40 14.42 -0.76
CA SER A 304 -6.86 13.21 -0.12
C SER A 304 -5.75 13.50 0.90
N LYS A 305 -5.01 14.60 0.74
CA LYS A 305 -3.91 15.00 1.63
C LYS A 305 -4.27 16.09 2.64
N ILE A 306 -5.51 16.56 2.65
CA ILE A 306 -5.95 17.74 3.41
C ILE A 306 -5.74 17.61 4.93
N LEU A 307 -5.75 16.39 5.47
CA LEU A 307 -5.53 16.14 6.91
C LEU A 307 -4.16 16.62 7.39
N GLY A 308 -3.14 16.59 6.50
CA GLY A 308 -1.81 17.12 6.80
C GLY A 308 -1.82 18.62 7.12
N VAL A 309 -2.75 19.36 6.52
CA VAL A 309 -2.94 20.80 6.73
C VAL A 309 -3.88 21.05 7.90
N VAL A 310 -5.05 20.39 7.91
CA VAL A 310 -6.13 20.63 8.87
C VAL A 310 -5.67 20.45 10.31
N LYS A 311 -4.77 19.48 10.59
CA LYS A 311 -4.21 19.24 11.92
C LYS A 311 -3.45 20.44 12.51
N LEU A 312 -3.05 21.40 11.66
CA LEU A 312 -2.28 22.60 12.04
C LEU A 312 -3.11 23.89 11.93
N LEU A 313 -4.35 23.82 11.44
CA LEU A 313 -5.23 24.97 11.33
C LEU A 313 -6.03 25.18 12.61
N GLN A 314 -6.32 26.46 12.91
CA GLN A 314 -7.30 26.79 13.95
C GLN A 314 -8.71 26.38 13.49
N PRO A 315 -9.60 25.93 14.40
CA PRO A 315 -10.96 25.50 14.06
C PRO A 315 -11.75 26.54 13.24
N GLN A 316 -11.64 27.82 13.60
CA GLN A 316 -12.29 28.93 12.89
C GLN A 316 -11.81 29.01 11.44
N ARG A 317 -10.52 28.80 11.21
CA ARG A 317 -9.94 28.81 9.85
C ARG A 317 -10.44 27.65 9.01
N ILE A 318 -10.60 26.47 9.61
CA ILE A 318 -11.17 25.29 8.94
C ILE A 318 -12.60 25.60 8.48
N VAL A 319 -13.42 26.18 9.36
CA VAL A 319 -14.81 26.54 9.05
C VAL A 319 -14.89 27.64 7.99
N GLU A 320 -14.08 28.69 8.11
CA GLU A 320 -14.14 29.84 7.19
C GLU A 320 -13.59 29.54 5.79
N LYS A 321 -12.54 28.72 5.69
CA LYS A 321 -11.78 28.52 4.43
C LYS A 321 -11.98 27.14 3.82
N ILE A 322 -11.96 26.08 4.63
CA ILE A 322 -11.93 24.69 4.13
C ILE A 322 -13.35 24.14 3.91
N VAL A 323 -14.26 24.34 4.86
CA VAL A 323 -15.64 23.85 4.77
C VAL A 323 -16.37 24.33 3.49
N PRO A 324 -16.28 25.61 3.07
CA PRO A 324 -16.89 26.05 1.82
C PRO A 324 -16.34 25.32 0.58
N CYS A 325 -15.06 24.96 0.60
CA CYS A 325 -14.47 24.13 -0.46
C CYS A 325 -15.07 22.72 -0.45
N PHE A 326 -15.23 22.09 0.73
CA PHE A 326 -15.87 20.79 0.82
C PHE A 326 -17.34 20.81 0.38
N GLN A 327 -18.07 21.89 0.62
CA GLN A 327 -19.44 22.05 0.12
C GLN A 327 -19.51 22.02 -1.42
N ARG A 328 -18.51 22.58 -2.10
CA ARG A 328 -18.37 22.51 -3.56
C ARG A 328 -17.92 21.12 -4.00
N LEU A 329 -16.89 20.58 -3.36
CA LEU A 329 -16.32 19.26 -3.69
C LEU A 329 -17.31 18.11 -3.47
N ALA A 330 -18.23 18.20 -2.50
CA ALA A 330 -19.27 17.20 -2.30
C ALA A 330 -20.28 17.14 -3.46
N ARG A 331 -20.28 18.13 -4.35
CA ARG A 331 -21.10 18.23 -5.56
C ARG A 331 -20.24 18.26 -6.82
N ASP A 332 -18.98 17.86 -6.72
CA ASP A 332 -18.06 17.86 -7.85
C ASP A 332 -18.57 16.93 -8.97
N MET A 333 -18.29 17.29 -10.22
CA MET A 333 -18.66 16.45 -11.37
C MET A 333 -17.86 15.15 -11.41
N SER A 334 -16.62 15.16 -10.91
CA SER A 334 -15.75 13.97 -10.83
C SER A 334 -16.08 13.13 -9.61
N ASP A 335 -16.42 11.86 -9.81
CA ASP A 335 -16.63 10.93 -8.71
C ASP A 335 -15.35 10.63 -7.93
N HIS A 336 -14.16 10.71 -8.55
CA HIS A 336 -12.89 10.59 -7.84
C HIS A 336 -12.70 11.69 -6.79
N VAL A 337 -13.11 12.93 -7.11
CA VAL A 337 -13.04 14.05 -6.17
C VAL A 337 -14.02 13.84 -5.01
N ARG A 338 -15.26 13.45 -5.30
CA ARG A 338 -16.26 13.15 -4.27
C ARG A 338 -15.83 11.96 -3.40
N SER A 339 -15.21 10.95 -4.00
CA SER A 339 -14.67 9.77 -3.32
C SER A 339 -13.52 10.15 -2.38
N ALA A 340 -12.60 11.00 -2.84
CA ALA A 340 -11.54 11.55 -2.00
C ALA A 340 -12.08 12.35 -0.81
N LEU A 341 -13.13 13.16 -1.01
CA LEU A 341 -13.78 13.89 0.09
C LEU A 341 -14.44 12.95 1.08
N ALA A 342 -15.19 11.95 0.60
CA ALA A 342 -15.83 10.94 1.44
C ALA A 342 -14.83 10.21 2.34
N ALA A 343 -13.62 9.95 1.86
CA ALA A 343 -12.56 9.28 2.61
C ALA A 343 -11.93 10.13 3.75
N VAL A 344 -12.13 11.46 3.75
CA VAL A 344 -11.48 12.37 4.70
C VAL A 344 -12.45 13.22 5.53
N VAL A 345 -13.68 13.45 5.07
CA VAL A 345 -14.59 14.45 5.65
C VAL A 345 -14.84 14.24 7.15
N MET A 346 -15.07 12.99 7.60
CA MET A 346 -15.26 12.70 9.03
C MET A 346 -13.98 12.64 9.84
N LYS A 347 -12.83 12.40 9.19
CA LYS A 347 -11.52 12.43 9.87
C LYS A 347 -11.14 13.83 10.34
N ILE A 348 -11.89 14.85 9.90
CA ILE A 348 -11.69 16.25 10.29
C ILE A 348 -12.47 16.59 11.57
N ALA A 349 -13.50 15.81 11.92
CA ALA A 349 -14.35 16.05 13.08
C ALA A 349 -13.58 16.27 14.40
N PRO A 350 -12.51 15.50 14.72
CA PRO A 350 -11.75 15.72 15.95
C PRO A 350 -11.11 17.11 16.06
N PHE A 351 -10.82 17.78 14.93
CA PHE A 351 -10.20 19.11 14.90
C PHE A 351 -11.22 20.26 14.99
N LEU A 352 -12.50 19.98 14.78
CA LEU A 352 -13.58 20.96 14.92
C LEU A 352 -14.32 20.85 16.26
N GLY A 353 -14.29 19.66 16.87
CA GLY A 353 -15.13 19.35 18.02
C GLY A 353 -16.59 19.10 17.63
N ARG A 354 -17.41 18.76 18.63
CA ARG A 354 -18.78 18.24 18.43
C ARG A 354 -19.70 19.22 17.70
N ASP A 355 -19.83 20.44 18.20
CA ASP A 355 -20.85 21.39 17.72
C ASP A 355 -20.60 21.80 16.26
N LEU A 356 -19.37 22.20 15.93
CA LEU A 356 -18.98 22.58 14.56
C LEU A 356 -19.03 21.40 13.58
N THR A 357 -18.76 20.18 14.06
CA THR A 357 -18.90 18.97 13.23
C THR A 357 -20.36 18.74 12.86
N ILE A 358 -21.28 18.87 13.82
CA ILE A 358 -22.72 18.71 13.60
C ILE A 358 -23.23 19.79 12.64
N GLU A 359 -22.82 21.04 12.85
CA GLU A 359 -23.28 22.17 12.03
C GLU A 359 -22.79 22.09 10.58
N HIS A 360 -21.52 21.73 10.37
CA HIS A 360 -20.86 21.92 9.08
C HIS A 360 -20.51 20.62 8.34
N LEU A 361 -20.07 19.58 9.04
CA LEU A 361 -19.59 18.35 8.40
C LEU A 361 -20.68 17.29 8.25
N LEU A 362 -21.59 17.17 9.21
CA LEU A 362 -22.69 16.20 9.16
C LEU A 362 -23.59 16.38 7.91
N PRO A 363 -23.97 17.60 7.48
CA PRO A 363 -24.73 17.76 6.23
C PRO A 363 -23.98 17.27 4.99
N LEU A 364 -22.66 17.46 4.94
CA LEU A 364 -21.81 16.98 3.85
C LEU A 364 -21.70 15.45 3.85
N PHE A 365 -21.57 14.89 5.04
CA PHE A 365 -21.53 13.45 5.25
C PHE A 365 -22.80 12.76 4.75
N LEU A 366 -23.97 13.27 5.15
CA LEU A 366 -25.28 12.75 4.72
C LEU A 366 -25.49 12.92 3.21
N LEU A 367 -24.98 13.99 2.61
CA LEU A 367 -25.02 14.19 1.16
C LEU A 367 -24.21 13.11 0.43
N LEU A 368 -22.97 12.86 0.86
CA LEU A 368 -22.08 11.86 0.25
C LEU A 368 -22.55 10.42 0.52
N LEU A 369 -23.22 10.17 1.65
CA LEU A 369 -23.80 8.87 1.97
C LEU A 369 -24.87 8.44 0.96
N ASN A 370 -25.56 9.42 0.36
CA ASN A 370 -26.58 9.24 -0.67
C ASN A 370 -26.04 9.48 -2.10
N ASP A 371 -24.72 9.44 -2.30
CA ASP A 371 -24.12 9.65 -3.63
C ASP A 371 -24.50 8.55 -4.63
N GLN A 372 -24.56 8.88 -5.92
CA GLN A 372 -24.86 7.91 -6.97
C GLN A 372 -23.73 6.89 -7.16
N ASN A 373 -22.48 7.29 -6.94
CA ASN A 373 -21.31 6.42 -7.10
C ASN A 373 -21.11 5.55 -5.84
N SER A 374 -21.00 4.24 -6.05
CA SER A 374 -20.87 3.26 -4.96
C SER A 374 -19.58 3.41 -4.16
N GLU A 375 -18.49 3.84 -4.78
CA GLU A 375 -17.20 4.04 -4.10
C GLU A 375 -17.26 5.21 -3.12
N VAL A 376 -17.95 6.29 -3.49
CA VAL A 376 -18.21 7.43 -2.60
C VAL A 376 -18.96 6.95 -1.36
N ARG A 377 -20.09 6.25 -1.54
CA ARG A 377 -20.88 5.70 -0.43
C ARG A 377 -20.04 4.76 0.45
N LEU A 378 -19.25 3.89 -0.15
CA LEU A 378 -18.37 2.96 0.56
C LEU A 378 -17.33 3.69 1.42
N ASN A 379 -16.70 4.75 0.89
CA ASN A 379 -15.74 5.55 1.62
C ASN A 379 -16.39 6.30 2.79
N VAL A 380 -17.62 6.77 2.64
CA VAL A 380 -18.38 7.37 3.75
C VAL A 380 -18.62 6.33 4.87
N ILE A 381 -19.10 5.13 4.52
CA ILE A 381 -19.38 4.04 5.47
C ILE A 381 -18.13 3.63 6.23
N SER A 382 -17.02 3.46 5.51
CA SER A 382 -15.74 3.01 6.08
C SER A 382 -15.16 3.98 7.12
N ASN A 383 -15.65 5.22 7.17
CA ASN A 383 -15.21 6.26 8.10
C ASN A 383 -16.30 6.71 9.08
N LEU A 384 -17.40 5.94 9.21
CA LEU A 384 -18.49 6.22 10.15
C LEU A 384 -18.03 6.24 11.62
N GLU A 385 -17.13 5.32 11.99
CA GLU A 385 -16.64 5.18 13.37
C GLU A 385 -15.97 6.46 13.87
N GLU A 386 -15.19 7.12 13.01
CA GLU A 386 -14.47 8.35 13.35
C GLU A 386 -15.43 9.51 13.65
N GLY A 387 -16.50 9.65 12.86
CA GLY A 387 -17.55 10.64 13.14
C GLY A 387 -18.30 10.33 14.43
N ASN A 388 -18.50 9.05 14.73
CA ASN A 388 -19.20 8.58 15.91
C ASN A 388 -18.48 8.90 17.23
N LYS A 389 -17.14 8.83 17.23
CA LYS A 389 -16.31 9.23 18.38
C LYS A 389 -16.51 10.70 18.79
N VAL A 390 -16.90 11.58 17.85
CA VAL A 390 -17.02 13.03 18.08
C VAL A 390 -18.46 13.48 18.31
N ILE A 391 -19.40 13.03 17.48
CA ILE A 391 -20.80 13.49 17.53
C ILE A 391 -21.59 12.80 18.64
N GLY A 392 -21.29 11.52 18.87
CA GLY A 392 -22.06 10.63 19.74
C GLY A 392 -23.21 9.92 19.02
N ILE A 393 -23.57 8.74 19.53
CA ILE A 393 -24.47 7.79 18.88
C ILE A 393 -25.89 8.32 18.65
N GLU A 394 -26.43 9.12 19.57
CA GLU A 394 -27.86 9.47 19.59
C GLU A 394 -28.29 10.29 18.37
N LEU A 395 -27.47 11.26 17.96
CA LEU A 395 -27.78 12.11 16.81
C LEU A 395 -27.45 11.41 15.49
N LEU A 396 -26.38 10.60 15.50
CA LEU A 396 -25.96 9.79 14.37
C LEU A 396 -26.99 8.70 14.07
N SER A 397 -27.53 8.03 15.07
CA SER A 397 -28.54 6.99 14.88
C SER A 397 -29.82 7.55 14.28
N GLN A 398 -30.32 8.67 14.81
CA GLN A 398 -31.53 9.32 14.27
C GLN A 398 -31.35 9.78 12.81
N SER A 399 -30.16 10.29 12.45
CA SER A 399 -29.91 10.84 11.12
C SER A 399 -29.44 9.81 10.09
N LEU A 400 -28.72 8.78 10.53
CA LEU A 400 -28.08 7.79 9.65
C LEU A 400 -28.85 6.50 9.51
N LEU A 401 -29.70 6.13 10.48
CA LEU A 401 -30.40 4.85 10.43
C LEU A 401 -31.19 4.66 9.12
N PRO A 402 -31.97 5.65 8.61
CA PRO A 402 -32.65 5.49 7.32
C PRO A 402 -31.68 5.23 6.17
N ALA A 403 -30.51 5.87 6.18
CA ALA A 403 -29.49 5.69 5.14
C ALA A 403 -28.78 4.33 5.29
N ILE A 404 -28.48 3.88 6.50
CA ILE A 404 -27.89 2.56 6.77
C ILE A 404 -28.83 1.45 6.30
N VAL A 405 -30.13 1.56 6.59
CA VAL A 405 -31.16 0.62 6.11
C VAL A 405 -31.19 0.60 4.58
N HIS A 406 -31.11 1.76 3.93
CA HIS A 406 -31.05 1.82 2.46
C HIS A 406 -29.77 1.15 1.89
N LEU A 407 -28.62 1.36 2.53
CA LEU A 407 -27.33 0.80 2.12
C LEU A 407 -27.21 -0.70 2.39
N ALA A 408 -27.90 -1.20 3.41
CA ALA A 408 -28.02 -2.62 3.71
C ALA A 408 -28.62 -3.43 2.55
N GLU A 409 -29.40 -2.77 1.70
CA GLU A 409 -30.07 -3.33 0.52
C GLU A 409 -29.45 -2.85 -0.81
N ASP A 410 -28.28 -2.20 -0.78
CA ASP A 410 -27.63 -1.64 -1.97
C ASP A 410 -27.37 -2.73 -3.03
N ARG A 411 -27.51 -2.37 -4.31
CA ARG A 411 -27.22 -3.28 -5.43
C ARG A 411 -25.79 -3.80 -5.40
N GLN A 412 -24.84 -2.95 -5.00
CA GLN A 412 -23.44 -3.31 -4.93
C GLN A 412 -23.14 -4.08 -3.65
N TRP A 413 -22.79 -5.36 -3.79
CA TRP A 413 -22.58 -6.24 -2.63
C TRP A 413 -21.48 -5.75 -1.69
N ARG A 414 -20.43 -5.08 -2.20
CA ARG A 414 -19.38 -4.52 -1.33
C ARG A 414 -19.90 -3.47 -0.34
N ILE A 415 -20.95 -2.72 -0.70
CA ILE A 415 -21.61 -1.79 0.21
C ILE A 415 -22.35 -2.56 1.29
N ARG A 416 -23.14 -3.58 0.89
CA ARG A 416 -23.84 -4.46 1.85
C ARG A 416 -22.85 -5.11 2.82
N LEU A 417 -21.70 -5.58 2.33
CA LEU A 417 -20.64 -6.15 3.15
C LEU A 417 -20.10 -5.14 4.17
N ALA A 418 -19.78 -3.92 3.74
CA ALA A 418 -19.30 -2.88 4.64
C ALA A 418 -20.33 -2.53 5.74
N ILE A 419 -21.62 -2.56 5.41
CA ILE A 419 -22.69 -2.39 6.41
C ILE A 419 -22.72 -3.57 7.39
N ILE A 420 -22.60 -4.80 6.91
CA ILE A 420 -22.56 -6.01 7.76
C ILE A 420 -21.40 -5.93 8.77
N ASP A 421 -20.22 -5.49 8.33
CA ASP A 421 -19.06 -5.34 9.21
C ASP A 421 -19.27 -4.23 10.26
N TYR A 422 -20.08 -3.22 9.95
CA TYR A 422 -20.39 -2.10 10.84
C TYR A 422 -21.52 -2.38 11.85
N ILE A 423 -22.40 -3.35 11.57
CA ILE A 423 -23.55 -3.70 12.42
C ILE A 423 -23.19 -4.01 13.89
N PRO A 424 -22.14 -4.78 14.22
CA PRO A 424 -21.84 -5.11 15.61
C PRO A 424 -21.53 -3.86 16.45
N LEU A 425 -20.88 -2.86 15.84
CA LEU A 425 -20.63 -1.57 16.49
C LEU A 425 -21.94 -0.82 16.76
N LEU A 426 -22.85 -0.77 15.77
CA LEU A 426 -24.16 -0.16 15.94
C LEU A 426 -24.98 -0.86 17.03
N ALA A 427 -24.99 -2.19 17.02
CA ALA A 427 -25.66 -3.00 18.04
C ALA A 427 -25.14 -2.68 19.45
N ALA A 428 -23.82 -2.59 19.61
CA ALA A 428 -23.18 -2.25 20.88
C ALA A 428 -23.54 -0.88 21.42
N GLN A 429 -23.87 0.06 20.54
CA GLN A 429 -24.09 1.46 20.92
C GLN A 429 -25.57 1.83 21.01
N LEU A 430 -26.45 1.20 20.22
CA LEU A 430 -27.90 1.41 20.23
C LEU A 430 -28.59 0.62 21.35
N GLY A 431 -27.97 -0.46 21.80
CA GLY A 431 -28.57 -1.39 22.74
C GLY A 431 -29.54 -2.37 22.07
N ARG A 432 -29.92 -3.40 22.84
CA ARG A 432 -30.67 -4.58 22.35
C ARG A 432 -32.04 -4.24 21.80
N ASP A 433 -32.86 -3.49 22.56
CA ASP A 433 -34.26 -3.26 22.20
C ASP A 433 -34.38 -2.48 20.89
N TYR A 434 -33.59 -1.41 20.75
CA TYR A 434 -33.57 -0.59 19.54
C TYR A 434 -33.04 -1.36 18.33
N PHE A 435 -32.00 -2.19 18.52
CA PHE A 435 -31.47 -3.06 17.47
C PHE A 435 -32.53 -4.06 16.99
N GLU A 436 -33.27 -4.68 17.90
CA GLU A 436 -34.29 -5.67 17.58
C GLU A 436 -35.41 -5.04 16.75
N GLU A 437 -35.86 -3.85 17.12
CA GLU A 437 -36.93 -3.14 16.40
C GLU A 437 -36.52 -2.66 15.00
N GLN A 438 -35.28 -2.20 14.83
CA GLN A 438 -34.88 -1.46 13.62
C GLN A 438 -33.96 -2.24 12.66
N LEU A 439 -33.09 -3.12 13.18
CA LEU A 439 -31.96 -3.69 12.41
C LEU A 439 -31.94 -5.21 12.35
N ALA A 440 -32.58 -5.92 13.29
CA ALA A 440 -32.53 -7.38 13.34
C ALA A 440 -33.07 -8.03 12.05
N HIS A 441 -34.12 -7.47 11.44
CA HIS A 441 -34.70 -7.99 10.20
C HIS A 441 -33.70 -7.98 9.02
N LEU A 442 -32.80 -7.00 8.95
CA LEU A 442 -31.76 -6.90 7.92
C LEU A 442 -30.73 -8.03 8.07
N CYS A 443 -30.32 -8.30 9.31
CA CYS A 443 -29.38 -9.39 9.61
C CYS A 443 -29.93 -10.74 9.14
N MET A 444 -31.24 -10.95 9.33
CA MET A 444 -31.94 -12.15 8.85
C MET A 444 -32.13 -12.18 7.34
N ALA A 445 -32.23 -11.03 6.67
CA ALA A 445 -32.32 -10.94 5.21
C ALA A 445 -31.00 -11.30 4.54
N TRP A 446 -29.84 -10.91 5.11
CA TRP A 446 -28.54 -11.20 4.52
C TRP A 446 -28.17 -12.70 4.50
N LEU A 447 -28.74 -13.51 5.39
CA LEU A 447 -28.58 -14.98 5.36
C LEU A 447 -29.13 -15.63 4.07
N VAL A 448 -30.04 -14.94 3.38
CA VAL A 448 -30.63 -15.39 2.12
C VAL A 448 -30.24 -14.48 0.95
N ASP A 449 -29.17 -13.70 1.09
CA ASP A 449 -28.63 -12.86 0.01
C ASP A 449 -28.20 -13.70 -1.19
N ASN A 450 -28.25 -13.15 -2.40
CA ASN A 450 -27.84 -13.85 -3.62
C ASN A 450 -26.32 -14.11 -3.66
N VAL A 451 -25.51 -13.28 -3.01
CA VAL A 451 -24.04 -13.35 -3.00
C VAL A 451 -23.54 -14.17 -1.83
N TYR A 452 -22.72 -15.20 -2.09
CA TYR A 452 -22.16 -16.07 -1.05
C TYR A 452 -21.39 -15.31 0.04
N SER A 453 -20.51 -14.38 -0.34
CA SER A 453 -19.71 -13.60 0.61
C SER A 453 -20.56 -12.78 1.58
N ILE A 454 -21.76 -12.34 1.16
CA ILE A 454 -22.71 -11.66 2.03
C ILE A 454 -23.33 -12.64 3.02
N ARG A 455 -23.74 -13.83 2.56
CA ARG A 455 -24.29 -14.86 3.44
C ARG A 455 -23.26 -15.30 4.47
N GLU A 456 -22.01 -15.51 4.06
CA GLU A 456 -20.89 -15.86 4.94
C GLU A 456 -20.64 -14.77 5.99
N ALA A 457 -20.49 -13.50 5.58
CA ALA A 457 -20.33 -12.38 6.50
C ALA A 457 -21.51 -12.24 7.47
N ALA A 458 -22.75 -12.47 7.01
CA ALA A 458 -23.92 -12.47 7.87
C ALA A 458 -23.87 -13.56 8.95
N THR A 459 -23.36 -14.76 8.65
CA THR A 459 -23.20 -15.82 9.67
C THR A 459 -22.19 -15.42 10.76
N VAL A 460 -21.08 -14.80 10.37
CA VAL A 460 -20.08 -14.27 11.32
C VAL A 460 -20.67 -13.11 12.13
N ASN A 461 -21.43 -12.24 11.48
CA ASN A 461 -22.11 -11.12 12.14
C ASN A 461 -23.08 -11.60 13.24
N LEU A 462 -23.86 -12.66 12.99
CA LEU A 462 -24.76 -13.24 13.99
C LEU A 462 -24.02 -13.79 15.21
N LYS A 463 -22.83 -14.39 15.02
CA LYS A 463 -21.97 -14.81 16.14
C LYS A 463 -21.57 -13.59 16.97
N ASN A 464 -21.02 -12.55 16.35
CA ASN A 464 -20.59 -11.34 17.05
C ASN A 464 -21.75 -10.67 17.81
N LEU A 465 -22.95 -10.64 17.21
CA LEU A 465 -24.17 -10.14 17.88
C LEU A 465 -24.59 -11.03 19.05
N THR A 466 -24.41 -12.34 18.95
CA THR A 466 -24.71 -13.28 20.04
C THR A 466 -23.72 -13.12 21.20
N GLU A 467 -22.44 -12.94 20.91
CA GLU A 467 -21.43 -12.63 21.93
C GLU A 467 -21.75 -11.32 22.66
N HIS A 468 -22.36 -10.36 21.97
CA HIS A 468 -22.72 -9.06 22.54
C HIS A 468 -24.06 -9.07 23.32
N PHE A 469 -25.15 -9.58 22.73
CA PHE A 469 -26.48 -9.58 23.36
C PHE A 469 -26.77 -10.78 24.26
N GLY A 470 -25.89 -11.78 24.24
CA GLY A 470 -26.00 -13.01 25.00
C GLY A 470 -26.77 -14.11 24.27
N GLU A 471 -26.59 -15.32 24.76
CA GLU A 471 -27.14 -16.54 24.17
C GLU A 471 -28.68 -16.55 24.12
N ASP A 472 -29.34 -15.97 25.12
CA ASP A 472 -30.79 -15.89 25.18
C ASP A 472 -31.38 -15.16 23.97
N TRP A 473 -30.70 -14.11 23.48
CA TRP A 473 -31.10 -13.42 22.26
C TRP A 473 -31.01 -14.33 21.05
N ALA A 474 -29.92 -15.09 20.92
CA ALA A 474 -29.77 -16.02 19.81
C ALA A 474 -30.84 -17.12 19.84
N ARG A 475 -31.19 -17.62 21.03
CA ARG A 475 -32.28 -18.60 21.21
C ARG A 475 -33.63 -18.07 20.75
N THR A 476 -33.96 -16.81 21.05
CA THR A 476 -35.28 -16.24 20.76
C THR A 476 -35.40 -15.69 19.35
N SER A 477 -34.34 -15.07 18.83
CA SER A 477 -34.39 -14.25 17.62
C SER A 477 -33.66 -14.88 16.43
N VAL A 478 -32.58 -15.64 16.68
CA VAL A 478 -31.72 -16.18 15.60
C VAL A 478 -32.09 -17.63 15.25
N VAL A 479 -32.14 -18.53 16.24
CA VAL A 479 -32.37 -19.96 16.05
C VAL A 479 -33.69 -20.25 15.32
N PRO A 480 -34.83 -19.62 15.66
CA PRO A 480 -36.08 -19.84 14.94
C PRO A 480 -35.96 -19.47 13.47
N ARG A 481 -35.22 -18.40 13.15
CA ARG A 481 -35.00 -18.00 11.75
C ARG A 481 -34.14 -19.01 11.00
N ILE A 482 -33.04 -19.46 11.60
CA ILE A 482 -32.19 -20.52 11.04
C ILE A 482 -33.02 -21.79 10.80
N SER A 483 -33.90 -22.17 11.74
CA SER A 483 -34.81 -23.31 11.58
C SER A 483 -35.73 -23.15 10.35
N THR A 484 -36.32 -21.97 10.12
CA THR A 484 -37.17 -21.77 8.92
C THR A 484 -36.41 -21.94 7.59
N MET A 485 -35.09 -21.75 7.57
CA MET A 485 -34.28 -21.93 6.38
C MET A 485 -34.12 -23.41 6.00
N HIS A 486 -34.32 -24.35 6.93
CA HIS A 486 -34.18 -25.80 6.71
C HIS A 486 -35.17 -26.32 5.68
N SER A 487 -36.37 -25.72 5.63
CA SER A 487 -37.43 -26.13 4.69
C SER A 487 -37.46 -25.27 3.42
N ASN A 488 -36.42 -24.45 3.18
CA ASN A 488 -36.40 -23.56 2.02
C ASN A 488 -36.20 -24.36 0.71
N ALA A 489 -36.96 -24.02 -0.33
CA ALA A 489 -36.81 -24.64 -1.65
C ALA A 489 -35.39 -24.45 -2.23
N ASN A 490 -34.75 -23.31 -1.98
CA ASN A 490 -33.39 -23.04 -2.41
C ASN A 490 -32.38 -23.76 -1.50
N PHE A 491 -31.67 -24.73 -2.08
CA PHE A 491 -30.65 -25.50 -1.36
C PHE A 491 -29.50 -24.61 -0.82
N LEU A 492 -29.21 -23.48 -1.46
CA LEU A 492 -28.19 -22.54 -0.97
C LEU A 492 -28.57 -21.94 0.39
N HIS A 493 -29.86 -21.70 0.63
CA HIS A 493 -30.33 -21.17 1.92
C HIS A 493 -30.28 -22.26 2.99
N ARG A 494 -30.66 -23.50 2.64
CA ARG A 494 -30.49 -24.67 3.54
C ARG A 494 -29.00 -24.89 3.87
N LEU A 495 -28.11 -24.68 2.91
CA LEU A 495 -26.68 -24.75 3.15
C LEU A 495 -26.19 -23.61 4.07
N THR A 496 -26.69 -22.39 3.90
CA THR A 496 -26.37 -21.29 4.81
C THR A 496 -26.83 -21.56 6.24
N SER A 497 -27.95 -22.28 6.46
CA SER A 497 -28.37 -22.64 7.83
C SER A 497 -27.32 -23.51 8.53
N LEU A 498 -26.72 -24.48 7.82
CA LEU A 498 -25.62 -25.29 8.34
C LEU A 498 -24.38 -24.45 8.68
N TYR A 499 -24.01 -23.50 7.81
CA TYR A 499 -22.90 -22.58 8.08
C TYR A 499 -23.18 -21.65 9.26
N ALA A 500 -24.39 -21.11 9.36
CA ALA A 500 -24.81 -20.28 10.46
C ALA A 500 -24.73 -21.05 11.78
N MET A 501 -25.23 -22.29 11.86
CA MET A 501 -25.14 -23.11 13.07
C MET A 501 -23.69 -23.45 13.43
N LYS A 502 -22.86 -23.76 12.43
CA LYS A 502 -21.44 -24.05 12.62
C LYS A 502 -20.69 -22.87 13.24
N VAL A 503 -20.98 -21.64 12.80
CA VAL A 503 -20.34 -20.43 13.33
C VAL A 503 -20.95 -20.00 14.67
N LEU A 504 -22.28 -20.07 14.80
CA LEU A 504 -23.02 -19.66 16.00
C LEU A 504 -22.69 -20.52 17.23
N CYS A 505 -22.34 -21.81 17.04
CA CYS A 505 -21.95 -22.69 18.14
C CYS A 505 -20.68 -22.25 18.90
N GLU A 506 -19.92 -21.30 18.37
CA GLU A 506 -18.79 -20.70 19.08
C GLU A 506 -19.22 -19.73 20.18
N ALA A 507 -20.43 -19.18 20.09
CA ALA A 507 -21.00 -18.21 21.02
C ALA A 507 -22.13 -18.79 21.90
N MET A 508 -22.27 -20.12 21.95
CA MET A 508 -23.33 -20.81 22.69
C MET A 508 -22.77 -21.85 23.67
N THR A 509 -23.50 -22.11 24.75
CA THR A 509 -23.21 -23.16 25.72
C THR A 509 -23.47 -24.57 25.16
N PRO A 510 -22.75 -25.60 25.66
CA PRO A 510 -22.96 -27.01 25.30
C PRO A 510 -24.42 -27.45 25.34
N GLU A 511 -25.13 -27.06 26.40
CA GLU A 511 -26.53 -27.43 26.64
C GLU A 511 -27.44 -26.93 25.51
N THR A 512 -27.15 -25.74 24.97
CA THR A 512 -27.93 -25.09 23.90
C THR A 512 -27.63 -25.69 22.55
N ILE A 513 -26.35 -25.93 22.29
CA ILE A 513 -25.91 -26.59 21.07
C ILE A 513 -26.61 -27.95 20.96
N GLN A 514 -26.61 -28.70 22.07
CA GLN A 514 -27.27 -29.99 22.16
C GLN A 514 -28.79 -29.91 22.02
N ALA A 515 -29.44 -28.99 22.73
CA ALA A 515 -30.91 -28.91 22.73
C ALA A 515 -31.50 -28.32 21.45
N LEU A 516 -30.80 -27.38 20.80
CA LEU A 516 -31.35 -26.59 19.70
C LEU A 516 -30.65 -26.79 18.35
N LEU A 517 -29.31 -26.90 18.32
CA LEU A 517 -28.59 -26.95 17.04
C LEU A 517 -28.44 -28.38 16.50
N VAL A 518 -28.06 -29.34 17.35
CA VAL A 518 -27.86 -30.74 16.94
C VAL A 518 -29.13 -31.33 16.28
N PRO A 519 -30.34 -31.19 16.84
CA PRO A 519 -31.54 -31.74 16.21
C PRO A 519 -31.79 -31.19 14.80
N LEU A 520 -31.58 -29.89 14.61
CA LEU A 520 -31.73 -29.21 13.32
C LEU A 520 -30.74 -29.72 12.27
N VAL A 521 -29.48 -29.91 12.68
CA VAL A 521 -28.43 -30.45 11.79
C VAL A 521 -28.72 -31.90 11.41
N VAL A 522 -29.17 -32.73 12.35
CA VAL A 522 -29.52 -34.14 12.11
C VAL A 522 -30.71 -34.27 11.17
N GLU A 523 -31.70 -33.37 11.24
CA GLU A 523 -32.84 -33.36 10.32
C GLU A 523 -32.40 -33.21 8.85
N LEU A 524 -31.40 -32.35 8.59
CA LEU A 524 -30.83 -32.14 7.25
C LEU A 524 -29.99 -33.32 6.75
N ALA A 525 -29.68 -34.33 7.57
CA ALA A 525 -28.98 -35.52 7.13
C ALA A 525 -29.76 -36.31 6.07
N GLN A 526 -31.08 -36.13 6.00
CA GLN A 526 -31.97 -36.76 5.02
C GLN A 526 -32.27 -35.86 3.81
N ASP A 527 -31.57 -34.74 3.64
CA ASP A 527 -31.81 -33.83 2.52
C ASP A 527 -31.54 -34.52 1.16
N PRO A 528 -32.39 -34.33 0.14
CA PRO A 528 -32.17 -34.93 -1.18
C PRO A 528 -30.86 -34.49 -1.85
N VAL A 529 -30.29 -33.33 -1.48
CA VAL A 529 -29.08 -32.78 -2.09
C VAL A 529 -27.83 -33.26 -1.35
N PRO A 530 -26.91 -34.00 -2.02
CA PRO A 530 -25.68 -34.48 -1.38
C PRO A 530 -24.81 -33.37 -0.78
N ASN A 531 -24.77 -32.19 -1.40
CA ASN A 531 -24.05 -31.03 -0.87
C ASN A 531 -24.51 -30.58 0.52
N ILE A 532 -25.79 -30.78 0.84
CA ILE A 532 -26.30 -30.50 2.17
C ILE A 532 -25.87 -31.62 3.11
N ARG A 533 -26.08 -32.88 2.72
CA ARG A 533 -25.71 -34.04 3.53
C ARG A 533 -24.22 -34.06 3.90
N PHE A 534 -23.29 -33.82 2.98
CA PHE A 534 -21.87 -33.81 3.37
C PHE A 534 -21.51 -32.60 4.23
N ASN A 535 -22.24 -31.49 4.13
CA ASN A 535 -22.06 -30.35 5.04
C ASN A 535 -22.68 -30.60 6.42
N VAL A 536 -23.72 -31.44 6.53
CA VAL A 536 -24.18 -31.97 7.82
C VAL A 536 -23.04 -32.68 8.54
N ALA A 537 -22.31 -33.57 7.85
CA ALA A 537 -21.15 -34.24 8.43
C ALA A 537 -20.07 -33.26 8.88
N LYS A 538 -19.74 -32.25 8.06
CA LYS A 538 -18.78 -31.18 8.43
C LYS A 538 -19.25 -30.31 9.60
N THR A 539 -20.54 -30.08 9.74
CA THR A 539 -21.11 -29.31 10.85
C THR A 539 -21.11 -30.15 12.14
N LEU A 540 -21.51 -31.41 12.07
CA LEU A 540 -21.44 -32.35 13.21
C LEU A 540 -19.99 -32.59 13.68
N GLU A 541 -19.01 -32.56 12.77
CA GLU A 541 -17.58 -32.59 13.12
C GLU A 541 -17.18 -31.44 14.06
N VAL A 542 -17.83 -30.27 13.96
CA VAL A 542 -17.56 -29.08 14.78
C VAL A 542 -18.43 -29.02 16.04
N LEU A 543 -19.69 -29.43 15.94
CA LEU A 543 -20.63 -29.40 17.07
C LEU A 543 -20.40 -30.58 18.04
N GLY A 544 -20.01 -31.75 17.52
CA GLY A 544 -19.86 -32.98 18.30
C GLY A 544 -18.91 -32.86 19.51
N PRO A 545 -17.74 -32.21 19.41
CA PRO A 545 -16.86 -32.00 20.56
C PRO A 545 -17.39 -30.99 21.59
N LYS A 546 -18.45 -30.23 21.26
CA LYS A 546 -19.03 -29.18 22.11
C LYS A 546 -20.27 -29.64 22.86
N VAL A 547 -20.79 -30.84 22.59
CA VAL A 547 -21.93 -31.42 23.33
C VAL A 547 -21.46 -32.44 24.34
N ASP A 548 -22.34 -32.84 25.27
CA ASP A 548 -21.97 -33.86 26.25
C ASP A 548 -21.72 -35.23 25.56
N ALA A 549 -20.86 -36.05 26.16
CA ALA A 549 -20.43 -37.32 25.56
C ALA A 549 -21.58 -38.32 25.39
N GLU A 550 -22.58 -38.29 26.27
CA GLU A 550 -23.73 -39.18 26.23
C GLU A 550 -24.66 -38.80 25.07
N ALA A 551 -24.94 -37.51 24.90
CA ALA A 551 -25.71 -36.94 23.81
C ALA A 551 -25.00 -37.11 22.47
N CYS A 552 -23.68 -36.94 22.42
CA CYS A 552 -22.88 -37.21 21.23
C CYS A 552 -22.99 -38.68 20.79
N ALA A 553 -22.90 -39.61 21.75
CA ALA A 553 -23.09 -41.04 21.49
C ALA A 553 -24.54 -41.40 21.12
N ALA A 554 -25.53 -40.67 21.65
CA ALA A 554 -26.94 -40.94 21.42
C ALA A 554 -27.49 -40.36 20.10
N THR A 555 -26.94 -39.24 19.61
CA THR A 555 -27.51 -38.52 18.45
C THR A 555 -26.51 -38.29 17.31
N VAL A 556 -25.35 -37.71 17.61
CA VAL A 556 -24.35 -37.32 16.60
C VAL A 556 -23.70 -38.55 15.96
N THR A 557 -23.19 -39.47 16.78
CA THR A 557 -22.48 -40.68 16.32
C THR A 557 -23.37 -41.59 15.47
N PRO A 558 -24.63 -41.89 15.87
CA PRO A 558 -25.55 -42.67 15.05
C PRO A 558 -25.88 -42.00 13.72
N CYS A 559 -26.06 -40.67 13.71
CA CYS A 559 -26.31 -39.92 12.48
C CYS A 559 -25.14 -40.05 11.50
N LEU A 560 -23.90 -39.80 11.95
CA LEU A 560 -22.70 -39.93 11.11
C LEU A 560 -22.48 -41.37 10.64
N THR A 561 -22.77 -42.37 11.49
CA THR A 561 -22.66 -43.78 11.13
C THR A 561 -23.67 -44.16 10.04
N ALA A 562 -24.90 -43.64 10.10
CA ALA A 562 -25.90 -43.85 9.05
C ALA A 562 -25.45 -43.25 7.71
N MET A 563 -24.79 -42.08 7.73
CA MET A 563 -24.27 -41.40 6.54
C MET A 563 -23.10 -42.15 5.87
N LEU A 564 -22.46 -43.13 6.53
CA LEU A 564 -21.48 -44.01 5.88
C LEU A 564 -22.10 -44.96 4.84
N GLN A 565 -23.43 -45.13 4.89
CA GLN A 565 -24.19 -45.91 3.93
C GLN A 565 -24.79 -45.04 2.80
N ASP A 566 -24.40 -43.76 2.71
CA ASP A 566 -24.87 -42.87 1.66
C ASP A 566 -24.34 -43.30 0.28
N SER A 567 -25.13 -43.04 -0.75
CA SER A 567 -24.73 -43.29 -2.15
C SER A 567 -23.65 -42.33 -2.66
N ASP A 568 -23.51 -41.15 -2.04
CA ASP A 568 -22.58 -40.11 -2.46
C ASP A 568 -21.22 -40.23 -1.73
N VAL A 569 -20.14 -40.24 -2.50
CA VAL A 569 -18.77 -40.50 -2.01
C VAL A 569 -18.29 -39.38 -1.07
N ASP A 570 -18.66 -38.12 -1.34
CA ASP A 570 -18.27 -37.00 -0.48
C ASP A 570 -18.97 -37.09 0.87
N VAL A 571 -20.25 -37.49 0.89
CA VAL A 571 -21.00 -37.70 2.14
C VAL A 571 -20.31 -38.76 3.00
N VAL A 572 -19.96 -39.90 2.42
CA VAL A 572 -19.25 -40.98 3.12
C VAL A 572 -17.88 -40.52 3.62
N PHE A 573 -17.10 -39.83 2.78
CA PHE A 573 -15.78 -39.31 3.14
C PHE A 573 -15.84 -38.34 4.34
N PHE A 574 -16.72 -37.34 4.29
CA PHE A 574 -16.83 -36.37 5.37
C PHE A 574 -17.45 -36.96 6.64
N ALA A 575 -18.35 -37.95 6.53
CA ALA A 575 -18.87 -38.68 7.69
C ALA A 575 -17.77 -39.51 8.39
N GLN A 576 -16.96 -40.23 7.61
CA GLN A 576 -15.82 -40.99 8.15
C GLN A 576 -14.79 -40.08 8.81
N ARG A 577 -14.49 -38.94 8.19
CA ARG A 577 -13.58 -37.94 8.76
C ARG A 577 -14.12 -37.37 10.07
N ALA A 578 -15.42 -37.04 10.13
CA ALA A 578 -16.05 -36.53 11.33
C ALA A 578 -15.98 -37.55 12.47
N LEU A 579 -16.32 -38.82 12.23
CA LEU A 579 -16.22 -39.90 13.22
C LEU A 579 -14.79 -40.05 13.76
N SER A 580 -13.78 -40.03 12.88
CA SER A 580 -12.37 -40.16 13.30
C SER A 580 -11.89 -39.05 14.24
N LYS A 581 -12.53 -37.86 14.20
CA LYS A 581 -12.22 -36.75 15.09
C LYS A 581 -12.98 -36.79 16.41
N LEU A 582 -14.11 -37.48 16.46
CA LEU A 582 -14.96 -37.60 17.65
C LEU A 582 -14.51 -38.72 18.60
N GLY A 583 -13.71 -39.67 18.10
CA GLY A 583 -13.19 -40.81 18.88
C GLY A 583 -13.68 -42.13 18.34
#